data_AF-A0A914INV2-F1
#
_entry.id   AF-A0A914INV2-F1
#
_cell.length_a   1.000
_cell.length_b   1.000
_cell.length_c   1.000
_cell.angle_alpha   90.00
_cell.angle_beta   90.00
_cell.angle_gamma   90.00
#
_symmetry.space_group_name_H-M   'P 1'
#
loop_
_entity.id
_entity.type
_entity.pdbx_description
1 polymer ?
#
loop_
_entity_poly.entity_id
_entity_poly.type
_entity_poly.pdbx_seq_one_letter_code
_entity_poly.pdbx_strand_id
1 'polypeptide(L)'
;MRIGDKAFADRVATLVPYAYRVVHNKDNIPHIVTVAEGYWHHKNEIWYNNEMTDDTVGRSFIECDEEESPNCSNRLPNTTYVSGDHHTYFQYQFICVKGLNLTIA
;
A
#
# COMPACT_ATOMS: atom_id res chain seq x y z
N MET A 1 -0.29 3.32 3.92
CA MET A 1 -1.22 3.94 4.90
C MET A 1 -0.52 5.04 5.67
N ARG A 2 -1.23 6.15 5.89
CA ARG A 2 -0.71 7.32 6.62
C ARG A 2 -0.88 7.06 8.10
N ILE A 3 0.17 7.31 8.89
CA ILE A 3 0.21 6.96 10.32
C ILE A 3 0.29 8.22 11.17
N GLY A 4 1.01 9.24 10.70
CA GLY A 4 1.20 10.49 11.42
C GLY A 4 1.30 11.65 10.46
N ASP A 5 1.64 12.81 11.02
CA ASP A 5 1.82 14.05 10.30
C ASP A 5 3.13 14.08 9.47
N LYS A 6 3.38 15.23 8.83
CA LYS A 6 4.59 15.44 8.03
C LYS A 6 5.88 15.28 8.86
N ALA A 7 5.90 15.77 10.09
CA ALA A 7 7.08 15.69 10.96
C ALA A 7 7.40 14.24 11.34
N PHE A 8 6.37 13.44 11.59
CA PHE A 8 6.51 11.99 11.78
C PHE A 8 7.05 11.31 10.52
N ALA A 9 6.49 11.60 9.34
CA ALA A 9 6.94 11.02 8.07
C ALA A 9 8.43 11.34 7.78
N ASP A 10 8.84 12.59 7.95
CA ASP A 10 10.24 13.01 7.81
C ASP A 10 11.14 12.28 8.81
N ARG A 11 10.69 12.16 10.06
CA ARG A 11 11.49 11.50 11.10
C ARG A 11 11.71 10.03 10.78
N VAL A 12 10.67 9.32 10.31
CA VAL A 12 10.80 7.92 9.87
C VAL A 12 11.78 7.80 8.71
N ALA A 13 11.73 8.71 7.73
CA ALA A 13 12.67 8.71 6.61
C ALA A 13 14.13 8.87 7.06
N THR A 14 14.39 9.63 8.13
CA THR A 14 15.75 9.80 8.67
C THR A 14 16.22 8.66 9.57
N LEU A 15 15.33 8.08 10.38
CA LEU A 15 15.68 7.09 11.39
C LEU A 15 15.63 5.65 10.88
N VAL A 16 14.80 5.38 9.87
CA VAL A 16 14.54 4.05 9.34
C VAL A 16 14.78 4.05 7.83
N PRO A 17 16.05 4.00 7.38
CA PRO A 17 16.40 4.18 5.98
C PRO A 17 15.82 3.10 5.06
N TYR A 18 15.49 1.92 5.60
CA TYR A 18 14.93 0.78 4.86
C TYR A 18 13.47 0.51 5.22
N ALA A 19 12.67 1.58 5.39
CA ALA A 19 11.23 1.46 5.53
C ALA A 19 10.58 1.49 4.15
N TYR A 20 9.90 0.41 3.76
CA TYR A 20 9.14 0.30 2.52
C TYR A 20 7.67 0.08 2.83
N ARG A 21 6.78 0.69 2.04
CA ARG A 21 5.36 0.31 2.03
C ARG A 21 5.06 -0.40 0.73
N VAL A 22 4.38 -1.54 0.84
CA VAL A 22 3.88 -2.25 -0.33
C VAL A 22 2.42 -1.89 -0.49
N VAL A 23 2.02 -1.51 -1.71
CA VAL A 23 0.63 -1.19 -2.05
C VAL A 23 0.21 -2.04 -3.23
N HIS A 24 -0.93 -2.71 -3.09
CA HIS A 24 -1.52 -3.54 -4.13
C HIS A 24 -2.56 -2.77 -4.94
N ASN A 25 -2.35 -2.70 -6.25
CA ASN A 25 -3.28 -2.23 -7.27
C ASN A 25 -4.03 -0.97 -6.84
N LYS A 26 -5.33 -1.08 -6.55
CA LYS A 26 -6.18 0.04 -6.14
C LYS A 26 -6.63 -0.09 -4.67
N ASP A 27 -5.80 -0.67 -3.82
CA ASP A 27 -6.03 -0.75 -2.37
C ASP A 27 -6.39 0.65 -1.84
N ASN A 28 -7.55 0.77 -1.22
CA ASN A 28 -8.06 2.03 -0.72
C ASN A 28 -7.44 2.46 0.62
N ILE A 29 -6.96 1.52 1.44
CA ILE A 29 -6.54 1.79 2.82
C ILE A 29 -5.36 2.77 2.90
N PRO A 30 -4.35 2.74 2.01
CA PRO A 30 -3.33 3.78 1.97
C PRO A 30 -3.89 5.20 1.80
N HIS A 31 -5.04 5.35 1.14
CA HIS A 31 -5.57 6.64 0.72
C HIS A 31 -6.74 7.18 1.55
N ILE A 32 -7.31 6.40 2.49
CA ILE A 32 -8.48 6.81 3.30
C ILE A 32 -8.23 8.10 4.08
N VAL A 33 -7.17 8.12 4.89
CA VAL A 33 -6.80 9.31 5.67
C VAL A 33 -5.94 10.17 4.76
N THR A 34 -6.31 11.41 4.51
CA THR A 34 -5.76 12.26 3.44
C THR A 34 -4.66 13.22 3.90
N VAL A 35 -3.90 13.75 2.94
CA VAL A 35 -2.96 14.86 3.17
C VAL A 35 -3.68 16.13 3.67
N ALA A 36 -4.92 16.35 3.22
CA ALA A 36 -5.73 17.47 3.67
C ALA A 36 -6.11 17.38 5.16
N GLU A 37 -6.16 16.18 5.72
CA GLU A 37 -6.37 15.93 7.16
C GLU A 37 -5.08 16.04 7.98
N GLY A 38 -3.95 16.40 7.36
CA GLY A 38 -2.68 16.64 8.03
C GLY A 38 -1.78 15.41 8.14
N TYR A 39 -2.10 14.30 7.46
CA TYR A 39 -1.35 13.06 7.53
C TYR A 39 -0.46 12.86 6.30
N TRP A 40 0.69 12.20 6.49
CA TRP A 40 1.63 11.88 5.41
C TRP A 40 2.09 10.42 5.47
N HIS A 41 2.37 9.86 4.30
CA HIS A 41 3.18 8.66 4.15
C HIS A 41 4.66 8.96 4.47
N HIS A 42 5.35 8.01 5.09
CA HIS A 42 6.83 8.00 5.06
C HIS A 42 7.35 7.79 3.62
N LYS A 43 8.66 7.78 3.41
CA LYS A 43 9.21 7.48 2.08
C LYS A 43 9.08 6.02 1.64
N ASN A 44 9.37 5.77 0.37
CA ASN A 44 9.49 4.47 -0.30
C ASN A 44 8.19 3.69 -0.40
N GLU A 45 7.47 3.94 -1.49
CA GLU A 45 6.36 3.09 -1.93
C GLU A 45 6.81 2.10 -2.99
N ILE A 46 6.46 0.83 -2.78
CA ILE A 46 6.55 -0.25 -3.75
C ILE A 46 5.11 -0.56 -4.19
N TRP A 47 4.74 -0.05 -5.36
CA TRP A 47 3.39 -0.18 -5.88
C TRP A 47 3.32 -1.24 -6.96
N TYR A 48 2.49 -2.25 -6.74
CA TYR A 48 2.18 -3.27 -7.74
C TYR A 48 0.88 -2.91 -8.43
N ASN A 49 0.97 -2.30 -9.61
CA ASN A 49 -0.18 -2.01 -10.45
C ASN A 49 -0.58 -3.25 -11.28
N ASN A 50 -0.74 -4.39 -10.60
CA ASN A 50 -1.08 -5.69 -11.13
C ASN A 50 -1.74 -6.52 -10.01
N GLU A 51 -2.10 -7.77 -10.30
CA GLU A 51 -2.81 -8.66 -9.37
C GLU A 51 -1.88 -9.40 -8.37
N MET A 52 -0.58 -9.08 -8.34
CA MET A 52 0.44 -9.77 -7.52
C MET A 52 0.38 -11.31 -7.58
N THR A 53 0.10 -11.88 -8.75
CA THR A 53 0.06 -13.33 -8.98
C THR A 53 1.46 -13.94 -9.08
N ASP A 54 1.65 -15.25 -8.83
CA ASP A 54 2.93 -15.98 -8.89
C ASP A 54 3.73 -15.77 -10.19
N ASP A 55 3.05 -15.62 -11.32
CA ASP A 55 3.66 -15.30 -12.63
C ASP A 55 4.11 -13.83 -12.74
N THR A 56 3.63 -12.97 -11.85
CA THR A 56 4.03 -11.56 -11.68
C THR A 56 4.86 -11.32 -10.41
N VAL A 57 5.05 -12.31 -9.53
CA VAL A 57 5.91 -12.20 -8.33
C VAL A 57 7.33 -11.88 -8.79
N GLY A 58 7.83 -10.71 -8.38
CA GLY A 58 9.13 -10.18 -8.81
C GLY A 58 9.15 -9.45 -10.16
N ARG A 59 7.99 -9.26 -10.82
CA ARG A 59 7.84 -8.47 -12.05
C ARG A 59 6.89 -7.26 -11.84
N SER A 60 7.23 -6.16 -12.52
CA SER A 60 6.43 -4.94 -12.72
C SER A 60 5.82 -4.25 -11.49
N PHE A 61 6.60 -4.03 -10.43
CA PHE A 61 6.29 -2.97 -9.47
C PHE A 61 6.93 -1.64 -9.89
N ILE A 62 6.37 -0.55 -9.38
CA ILE A 62 6.93 0.80 -9.48
C ILE A 62 7.42 1.18 -8.08
N GLU A 63 8.69 1.57 -7.99
CA GLU A 63 9.25 2.14 -6.76
C GLU A 63 9.19 3.67 -6.84
N CYS A 64 8.61 4.29 -5.81
CA CYS A 64 8.63 5.72 -5.61
C CYS A 64 9.36 6.05 -4.29
N ASP A 65 10.59 6.55 -4.39
CA ASP A 65 11.36 7.11 -3.26
C ASP A 65 10.91 8.54 -2.94
N GLU A 66 9.62 8.69 -2.65
CA GLU A 66 9.00 9.92 -2.19
C GLU A 66 7.91 9.57 -1.16
N GLU A 67 7.39 10.57 -0.47
CA GLU A 67 6.32 10.35 0.52
C GLU A 67 4.96 10.16 -0.16
N GLU A 68 4.55 11.11 -0.99
CA GLU A 68 3.21 11.21 -1.58
C GLU A 68 3.27 11.22 -3.11
N SER A 69 4.15 10.40 -3.71
CA SER A 69 4.46 10.48 -5.14
C SER A 69 3.23 10.32 -6.05
N PRO A 70 2.97 11.24 -6.98
CA PRO A 70 1.90 11.09 -7.96
C PRO A 70 2.24 10.06 -9.07
N ASN A 71 3.39 9.40 -8.99
CA ASN A 71 3.83 8.39 -9.97
C ASN A 71 3.45 6.95 -9.57
N CYS A 72 3.15 6.72 -8.28
CA CYS A 72 2.72 5.42 -7.74
C CYS A 72 1.18 5.39 -7.53
N SER A 73 0.68 4.75 -6.46
CA SER A 73 -0.76 4.55 -6.25
C SER A 73 -1.57 5.85 -6.18
N ASN A 74 -0.97 6.94 -5.68
CA ASN A 74 -1.59 8.28 -5.65
C ASN A 74 -1.92 8.85 -7.04
N ARG A 75 -1.44 8.25 -8.14
CA ARG A 75 -1.80 8.65 -9.50
C ARG A 75 -3.24 8.30 -9.87
N LEU A 76 -3.83 7.35 -9.16
CA LEU A 76 -5.16 6.83 -9.44
C LEU A 76 -6.23 7.86 -9.02
N PRO A 77 -7.32 8.02 -9.79
CA PRO A 77 -8.43 8.86 -9.35
C PRO A 77 -9.06 8.30 -8.07
N ASN A 78 -9.46 9.18 -7.15
CA ASN A 78 -10.04 8.79 -5.84
C ASN A 78 -11.28 7.88 -5.95
N THR A 79 -11.98 7.88 -7.08
CA THR A 79 -13.16 7.03 -7.33
C THR A 79 -12.81 5.60 -7.76
N THR A 80 -11.52 5.30 -7.98
CA THR A 80 -11.09 4.00 -8.53
C THR A 80 -10.58 3.03 -7.46
N TYR A 81 -10.31 3.50 -6.25
CA TYR A 81 -9.86 2.67 -5.15
C TYR A 81 -10.93 1.66 -4.73
N VAL A 82 -10.54 0.42 -4.45
CA VAL A 82 -11.43 -0.68 -4.05
C VAL A 82 -10.88 -1.41 -2.82
N SER A 83 -11.78 -1.83 -1.92
CA SER A 83 -11.41 -2.59 -0.73
C SER A 83 -11.01 -4.04 -1.03
N GLY A 84 -11.35 -4.55 -2.22
CA GLY A 84 -10.98 -5.91 -2.63
C GLY A 84 -9.46 -6.08 -2.69
N ASP A 85 -8.75 -5.12 -3.29
CA ASP A 85 -7.31 -5.14 -3.47
C ASP A 85 -6.56 -5.03 -2.13
N HIS A 86 -7.20 -4.48 -1.09
CA HIS A 86 -6.63 -4.48 0.25
C HIS A 86 -6.51 -5.88 0.86
N HIS A 87 -7.45 -6.78 0.56
CA HIS A 87 -7.53 -8.08 1.21
C HIS A 87 -6.61 -9.12 0.61
N THR A 88 -5.96 -8.85 -0.52
CA THR A 88 -5.13 -9.85 -1.20
C THR A 88 -3.79 -9.22 -1.53
N TYR A 89 -2.70 -9.82 -1.04
CA TYR A 89 -1.34 -9.42 -1.38
C TYR A 89 -0.54 -10.68 -1.70
N PHE A 90 0.14 -10.71 -2.84
CA PHE A 90 0.93 -11.87 -3.29
C PHE A 90 0.13 -13.18 -3.29
N GLN A 91 -1.10 -13.16 -3.80
CA GLN A 91 -2.09 -14.24 -3.74
C GLN A 91 -2.54 -14.70 -2.34
N TYR A 92 -1.99 -14.13 -1.27
CA TYR A 92 -2.44 -14.41 0.09
C TYR A 92 -3.59 -13.49 0.46
N GLN A 93 -4.70 -14.11 0.85
CA GLN A 93 -5.87 -13.38 1.33
C GLN A 93 -5.76 -13.11 2.84
N PHE A 94 -5.66 -11.84 3.20
CA PHE A 94 -5.67 -11.34 4.57
C PHE A 94 -7.09 -10.88 4.94
N ILE A 95 -8.01 -11.83 5.06
CA ILE A 95 -9.32 -11.55 5.69
C ILE A 95 -9.18 -11.78 7.19
N CYS A 96 -9.72 -10.85 8.00
CA CYS A 96 -10.04 -11.14 9.39
C CYS A 96 -11.19 -12.13 9.43
N VAL A 97 -10.88 -13.42 9.28
CA VAL A 97 -11.87 -14.49 9.39
C VAL A 97 -12.13 -14.71 10.87
N LYS A 98 -13.25 -14.18 11.37
CA LYS A 98 -13.94 -14.86 12.47
C LYS A 98 -14.41 -16.22 11.94
N GLY A 99 -13.52 -17.21 12.05
CA GLY A 99 -13.85 -18.64 11.97
C GLY A 99 -14.12 -19.23 10.58
N LEU A 100 -13.13 -19.27 9.68
CA LEU A 100 -13.12 -20.32 8.66
C LEU A 100 -12.12 -21.41 9.05
N ASN A 101 -12.64 -22.62 9.25
CA ASN A 101 -11.86 -23.86 9.25
C ASN A 101 -11.28 -24.06 7.84
N LEU A 102 -9.97 -23.97 7.72
CA LEU A 102 -9.24 -24.41 6.54
C LEU A 102 -9.25 -25.94 6.49
N THR A 103 -10.21 -26.53 5.78
CA THR A 103 -10.03 -27.88 5.23
C THR A 103 -9.28 -27.73 3.91
N ILE A 104 -7.99 -28.04 3.95
CA ILE A 104 -7.19 -28.30 2.75
C ILE A 104 -7.62 -29.68 2.26
N ALA A 105 -8.10 -29.75 1.02
CA ALA A 105 -8.38 -31.00 0.30
C ALA A 105 -7.10 -31.62 -0.24
#